data_AF-A0A1D8S1X5-F1
#
_entry.id   AF-A0A1D8S1X5-F1
#
_cell.length_a   1.000
_cell.length_b   1.000
_cell.length_c   1.000
_cell.angle_alpha   90.00
_cell.angle_beta   90.00
_cell.angle_gamma   90.00
#
_symmetry.space_group_name_H-M   'P 1'
#
loop_
_entity.id
_entity.type
_entity.pdbx_description
1 polymer ?
#
loop_
_entity_poly.entity_id
_entity_poly.type
_entity_poly.pdbx_seq_one_letter_code
_entity_poly.pdbx_strand_id
1 'polypeptide(L)'
;MSAIRENWRLVLLVVLVVLSSVALFVPGAPAGSTGEQVAESDATTNLQYGIELSGGTRIRAPPVGITAEEVRVSVEEETALTASLADRLEIDPIDIRVANETNTVEVFTKDVSGDELRSALEAEGYDPGTVRDGVTDETATDLVERVEEKLSESALSGGSVQKITLGGRQVISITAPDRDREELVRILEDRGVVRIYAVSQNESGAYEPTQVLNQDEFARVGSATTNQDGEPGVQVTIAEASAESFSQEMVELGFGDGSTCTAAAEEHDSIESIEGDCMVTTLNGNPVFVGGVEPGLGEDFRSGDFAKSPTFTMTTTSMEEARNLELSLKAGRLPAPLDFENSDSLSLSPALADRFKSNSLIVGILAVIAVSLVVYGRYRRPEVAAPMVVTALSEVYLLLGFVAFVQYPLNLSHIAGFIAVIGTGVDDLVIIADEILQQGNVATGRVFQSRFRKAFWVIGAAAATTIVAMSPLTVLSLGDLSGFAIITIVGVLIGVFITRPAYGDILRHLVVSED
;
A
#
# COMPACT_ATOMS: atom_id res chain seq x y z
N MET A 1 20.78 34.44 -24.75
CA MET A 1 21.28 34.04 -23.41
C MET A 1 21.12 35.13 -22.34
N SER A 2 21.27 36.43 -22.64
CA SER A 2 21.07 37.52 -21.63
C SER A 2 19.66 37.57 -21.04
N ALA A 3 18.63 37.56 -21.90
CA ALA A 3 17.22 37.63 -21.47
C ALA A 3 16.76 36.46 -20.58
N ILE A 4 17.34 35.27 -20.76
CA ILE A 4 17.06 34.09 -19.94
C ILE A 4 17.69 34.22 -18.55
N ARG A 5 18.90 34.77 -18.46
CA ARG A 5 19.61 34.98 -17.19
C ARG A 5 18.97 36.10 -16.36
N GLU A 6 18.41 37.12 -17.02
CA GLU A 6 17.69 38.22 -16.38
C GLU A 6 16.30 37.79 -15.84
N ASN A 7 15.63 36.84 -16.49
CA ASN A 7 14.28 36.37 -16.14
C ASN A 7 14.25 34.91 -15.67
N TRP A 8 15.34 34.43 -15.08
CA TRP A 8 15.50 33.00 -14.77
C TRP A 8 14.39 32.45 -13.84
N ARG A 9 13.81 33.27 -12.96
CA ARG A 9 12.70 32.88 -12.07
C ARG A 9 11.40 32.66 -12.82
N LEU A 10 11.12 33.50 -13.82
CA LEU A 10 9.99 33.33 -14.73
C LEU A 10 10.15 32.09 -15.60
N VAL A 11 11.36 31.88 -16.13
CA VAL A 11 11.68 30.66 -16.88
C VAL A 11 11.51 29.43 -16.00
N LEU A 12 11.97 29.47 -14.75
CA LEU A 12 11.79 28.37 -13.79
C LEU A 12 10.31 28.08 -13.53
N LEU A 13 9.47 29.11 -13.32
CA LEU A 13 8.03 28.94 -13.15
C LEU A 13 7.41 28.26 -14.39
N VAL A 14 7.73 28.73 -15.59
CA VAL A 14 7.20 28.15 -16.84
C VAL A 14 7.65 26.69 -17.00
N VAL A 15 8.93 26.39 -16.72
CA VAL A 15 9.45 25.02 -16.77
C VAL A 15 8.70 24.12 -15.78
N LEU A 16 8.47 24.58 -14.55
CA LEU A 16 7.73 23.82 -13.55
C LEU A 16 6.26 23.63 -13.92
N VAL A 17 5.62 24.62 -14.56
CA VAL A 17 4.27 24.47 -15.10
C VAL A 17 4.24 23.40 -16.18
N VAL A 18 5.20 23.40 -17.10
CA VAL A 18 5.31 22.36 -18.14
C VAL A 18 5.54 20.99 -17.53
N LEU A 19 6.44 20.87 -16.54
CA LEU A 19 6.67 19.61 -15.82
C LEU A 19 5.41 19.14 -15.09
N SER A 20 4.65 20.06 -14.51
CA SER A 20 3.36 19.76 -13.87
C SER A 20 2.33 19.27 -14.89
N SER A 21 2.28 19.85 -16.09
CA SER A 21 1.43 19.36 -17.19
C SER A 21 1.83 17.94 -17.61
N VAL A 22 3.13 17.64 -17.70
CA VAL A 22 3.61 16.28 -17.99
C VAL A 22 3.16 15.32 -16.89
N ALA A 23 3.40 15.66 -15.63
CA ALA A 23 2.99 14.84 -14.49
C ALA A 23 1.47 14.60 -14.44
N LEU A 24 0.66 15.59 -14.83
CA LEU A 24 -0.80 15.50 -14.79
C LEU A 24 -1.42 14.72 -15.96
N PHE A 25 -0.84 14.80 -17.16
CA PHE A 25 -1.53 14.37 -18.39
C PHE A 25 -0.76 13.34 -19.23
N VAL A 26 0.51 13.06 -18.94
CA VAL A 26 1.28 12.05 -19.68
C VAL A 26 1.22 10.71 -18.92
N PRO A 27 0.56 9.67 -19.47
CA PRO A 27 0.49 8.36 -18.82
C PRO A 27 1.88 7.79 -18.57
N GLY A 28 2.11 7.21 -17.39
CA GLY A 28 3.40 6.60 -17.02
C GLY A 28 4.55 7.58 -16.75
N ALA A 29 4.29 8.89 -16.74
CA ALA A 29 5.28 9.90 -16.32
C ALA A 29 5.55 9.99 -14.79
N PRO A 30 4.59 9.68 -13.89
CA PRO A 30 4.83 9.70 -12.44
C PRO A 30 5.88 8.67 -11.99
N ALA A 31 6.60 8.95 -10.90
CA ALA A 31 7.55 8.00 -10.34
C ALA A 31 6.79 6.80 -9.74
N GLY A 32 7.13 5.57 -10.14
CA GLY A 32 6.54 4.34 -9.60
C GLY A 32 5.48 3.66 -10.46
N SER A 33 5.12 4.19 -11.63
CA SER A 33 4.22 3.49 -12.56
C SER A 33 4.96 2.33 -13.26
N THR A 34 4.63 1.09 -12.93
CA THR A 34 5.00 -0.08 -13.74
C THR A 34 4.16 -0.08 -15.01
N GLY A 35 4.76 -0.42 -16.15
CA GLY A 35 4.18 -0.25 -17.50
C GLY A 35 2.88 -1.00 -17.77
N GLU A 36 2.44 -1.88 -16.85
CA GLU A 36 1.19 -2.64 -16.94
C GLU A 36 -0.05 -1.88 -16.45
N GLN A 37 0.08 -0.82 -15.64
CA GLN A 37 -1.07 -0.03 -15.16
C GLN A 37 -1.68 0.91 -16.23
N VAL A 38 -1.10 0.97 -17.43
CA VAL A 38 -1.41 1.98 -18.44
C VAL A 38 -2.52 1.53 -19.41
N ALA A 39 -2.90 0.25 -19.41
CA ALA A 39 -3.74 -0.29 -20.47
C ALA A 39 -5.26 -0.06 -20.30
N GLU A 40 -5.76 0.35 -19.12
CA GLU A 40 -7.21 0.21 -18.86
C GLU A 40 -7.89 1.31 -18.03
N SER A 41 -7.30 2.50 -17.86
CA SER A 41 -8.02 3.62 -17.22
C SER A 41 -8.51 4.64 -18.24
N ASP A 42 -9.83 4.82 -18.35
CA ASP A 42 -10.53 5.91 -19.07
C ASP A 42 -10.29 7.30 -18.41
N ALA A 43 -9.20 7.44 -17.65
CA ALA A 43 -8.87 8.59 -16.83
C ALA A 43 -8.11 9.63 -17.67
N THR A 44 -8.67 10.84 -17.75
CA THR A 44 -8.09 11.97 -18.49
C THR A 44 -6.89 12.63 -17.80
N THR A 45 -6.58 12.25 -16.56
CA THR A 45 -5.49 12.80 -15.74
C THR A 45 -4.87 11.73 -14.86
N ASN A 46 -3.58 11.84 -14.54
CA ASN A 46 -2.85 10.99 -13.58
C ASN A 46 -3.15 11.30 -12.11
N LEU A 47 -4.22 12.06 -11.82
CA LEU A 47 -4.63 12.35 -10.45
C LEU A 47 -5.39 11.17 -9.86
N GLN A 48 -4.89 10.67 -8.73
CA GLN A 48 -5.58 9.70 -7.91
C GLN A 48 -6.51 10.43 -6.92
N TYR A 49 -7.69 9.88 -6.70
CA TYR A 49 -8.67 10.38 -5.74
C TYR A 49 -8.80 9.37 -4.60
N GLY A 50 -8.75 9.84 -3.36
CA GLY A 50 -9.04 9.03 -2.19
C GLY A 50 -10.54 8.86 -1.97
N ILE A 51 -10.89 8.00 -1.01
CA ILE A 51 -12.28 7.56 -0.74
C ILE A 51 -13.28 8.69 -0.49
N GLU A 52 -12.84 9.87 -0.07
CA GLU A 52 -13.72 11.02 0.13
C GLU A 52 -14.19 11.66 -1.19
N LEU A 53 -13.47 11.42 -2.29
CA LEU A 53 -13.72 12.00 -3.61
C LEU A 53 -14.06 10.95 -4.68
N SER A 54 -13.67 9.68 -4.51
CA SER A 54 -14.09 8.55 -5.35
C SER A 54 -15.23 7.73 -4.73
N GLY A 55 -15.27 7.64 -3.40
CA GLY A 55 -16.04 6.62 -2.69
C GLY A 55 -15.15 5.42 -2.39
N GLY A 56 -15.68 4.49 -1.60
CA GLY A 56 -14.96 3.28 -1.19
C GLY A 56 -14.92 3.10 0.33
N THR A 57 -14.00 2.28 0.80
CA THR A 57 -13.94 1.87 2.19
C THR A 57 -12.52 1.99 2.76
N ARG A 58 -12.43 2.47 4.00
CA ARG A 58 -11.26 2.39 4.85
C ARG A 58 -11.57 1.50 6.04
N ILE A 59 -10.79 0.45 6.25
CA ILE A 59 -10.86 -0.45 7.41
C ILE A 59 -9.59 -0.28 8.23
N ARG A 60 -9.74 -0.19 9.55
CA ARG A 60 -8.66 -0.15 10.53
C ARG A 60 -8.79 -1.39 11.40
N ALA A 61 -8.05 -2.44 11.06
CA ALA A 61 -8.08 -3.72 11.74
C ALA A 61 -6.77 -3.94 12.51
N PRO A 62 -6.81 -4.20 13.83
CA PRO A 62 -5.61 -4.60 14.55
C PRO A 62 -5.21 -6.02 14.11
N PRO A 63 -3.91 -6.32 14.01
CA PRO A 63 -3.46 -7.69 13.82
C PRO A 63 -3.80 -8.53 15.07
N VAL A 64 -4.25 -9.75 14.84
CA VAL A 64 -4.43 -10.76 15.88
C VAL A 64 -3.05 -11.28 16.27
N GLY A 65 -2.72 -11.18 17.54
CA GLY A 65 -1.59 -11.90 18.10
C GLY A 65 -1.18 -11.43 19.48
N ILE A 66 -0.26 -12.18 20.06
CA ILE A 66 0.37 -11.92 21.36
C ILE A 66 1.87 -12.08 21.18
N THR A 67 2.64 -11.13 21.71
CA THR A 67 4.11 -11.14 21.66
C THR A 67 4.66 -11.38 23.06
N ALA A 68 5.49 -12.41 23.20
CA ALA A 68 6.41 -12.60 24.31
C ALA A 68 7.80 -12.05 23.93
N GLU A 69 8.36 -11.18 24.77
CA GLU A 69 9.64 -10.52 24.58
C GLU A 69 10.69 -11.09 25.55
N GLU A 70 11.97 -10.97 25.19
CA GLU A 70 13.13 -11.46 25.95
C GLU A 70 13.26 -12.99 25.99
N VAL A 71 12.68 -13.69 25.02
CA VAL A 71 12.81 -15.14 24.85
C VAL A 71 14.07 -15.46 24.04
N ARG A 72 15.16 -15.80 24.73
CA ARG A 72 16.45 -16.10 24.08
C ARG A 72 16.52 -17.54 23.58
N VAL A 73 16.12 -17.76 22.35
CA VAL A 73 16.16 -19.05 21.65
C VAL A 73 17.38 -19.08 20.74
N SER A 74 18.13 -20.19 20.60
CA SER A 74 19.18 -20.29 19.57
C SER A 74 18.59 -20.55 18.17
N VAL A 75 19.32 -20.24 17.11
CA VAL A 75 18.84 -20.44 15.73
C VAL A 75 18.48 -21.91 15.47
N GLU A 76 19.26 -22.83 16.05
CA GLU A 76 19.04 -24.27 15.92
C GLU A 76 17.80 -24.78 16.68
N GLU A 77 17.30 -24.01 17.64
CA GLU A 77 16.17 -24.38 18.51
C GLU A 77 14.83 -23.77 18.07
N GLU A 78 14.82 -22.82 17.12
CA GLU A 78 13.59 -22.14 16.68
C GLU A 78 12.52 -23.13 16.20
N THR A 79 12.87 -24.03 15.28
CA THR A 79 11.94 -25.03 14.74
C THR A 79 11.44 -25.99 15.82
N ALA A 80 12.33 -26.41 16.72
CA ALA A 80 11.99 -27.33 17.81
C ALA A 80 11.04 -26.67 18.82
N LEU A 81 11.30 -25.41 19.17
CA LEU A 81 10.45 -24.65 20.09
C LEU A 81 9.08 -24.37 19.47
N THR A 82 9.02 -23.99 18.19
CA THR A 82 7.76 -23.79 17.47
C THR A 82 6.89 -25.06 17.52
N ALA A 83 7.48 -26.23 17.21
CA ALA A 83 6.75 -27.49 17.24
C ALA A 83 6.25 -27.85 18.67
N SER A 84 7.09 -27.64 19.68
CA SER A 84 6.73 -27.90 21.08
C SER A 84 5.61 -26.99 21.60
N LEU A 85 5.67 -25.70 21.26
CA LEU A 85 4.63 -24.73 21.60
C LEU A 85 3.33 -25.02 20.86
N ALA A 86 3.40 -25.41 19.58
CA ALA A 86 2.22 -25.79 18.78
C ALA A 86 1.48 -26.97 19.41
N ASP A 87 2.21 -28.04 19.75
CA ASP A 87 1.66 -29.22 20.42
C ASP A 87 1.04 -28.87 21.79
N ARG A 88 1.77 -28.10 22.61
CA ARG A 88 1.30 -27.76 23.97
C ARG A 88 0.10 -26.81 23.97
N LEU A 89 0.04 -25.86 23.05
CA LEU A 89 -1.07 -24.90 22.95
C LEU A 89 -2.22 -25.44 22.10
N GLU A 90 -2.07 -26.63 21.49
CA GLU A 90 -3.04 -27.24 20.58
C GLU A 90 -3.38 -26.31 19.39
N ILE A 91 -2.37 -25.64 18.83
CA ILE A 91 -2.51 -24.72 17.69
C ILE A 91 -1.62 -25.13 16.52
N ASP A 92 -1.88 -24.56 15.36
CA ASP A 92 -1.08 -24.81 14.16
C ASP A 92 0.31 -24.16 14.29
N PRO A 93 1.42 -24.84 13.92
CA PRO A 93 2.75 -24.24 13.90
C PRO A 93 2.84 -22.93 13.12
N ILE A 94 1.98 -22.71 12.13
CA ILE A 94 1.93 -21.46 11.35
C ILE A 94 1.46 -20.24 12.15
N ASP A 95 0.80 -20.49 13.28
CA ASP A 95 0.35 -19.45 14.20
C ASP A 95 1.45 -19.06 15.19
N ILE A 96 2.62 -19.68 15.14
CA ILE A 96 3.74 -19.37 16.02
C ILE A 96 4.91 -18.86 15.18
N ARG A 97 5.47 -17.72 15.60
CA ARG A 97 6.73 -17.21 15.09
C ARG A 97 7.73 -17.08 16.23
N VAL A 98 8.79 -17.87 16.18
CA VAL A 98 9.96 -17.72 17.05
C VAL A 98 11.02 -16.96 16.26
N ALA A 99 11.56 -15.89 16.84
CA ALA A 99 12.61 -15.08 16.21
C ALA A 99 13.76 -14.85 17.18
N ASN A 100 14.89 -15.51 16.93
CA ASN A 100 16.15 -15.38 17.67
C ASN A 100 16.67 -13.94 17.62
N GLU A 101 16.66 -13.32 16.43
CA GLU A 101 17.30 -12.01 16.22
C GLU A 101 16.68 -10.92 17.10
N THR A 102 15.36 -10.98 17.28
CA THR A 102 14.59 -10.06 18.12
C THR A 102 14.33 -10.59 19.53
N ASN A 103 14.67 -11.86 19.80
CA ASN A 103 14.33 -12.58 21.04
C ASN A 103 12.84 -12.51 21.37
N THR A 104 12.00 -12.76 20.37
CA THR A 104 10.54 -12.71 20.50
C THR A 104 9.89 -14.01 20.08
N VAL A 105 8.79 -14.35 20.76
CA VAL A 105 7.86 -15.39 20.34
C VAL A 105 6.50 -14.75 20.15
N GLU A 106 5.94 -14.85 18.95
CA GLU A 106 4.61 -14.33 18.62
C GLU A 106 3.65 -15.50 18.37
N VAL A 107 2.42 -15.37 18.86
CA VAL A 107 1.32 -16.31 18.59
C VAL A 107 0.18 -15.54 17.92
N PHE A 108 -0.33 -16.03 16.78
CA PHE A 108 -1.26 -15.32 15.88
C PHE A 108 -2.70 -15.82 15.93
N THR A 109 -3.13 -16.39 17.05
CA THR A 109 -4.52 -16.83 17.27
C THR A 109 -5.20 -16.03 18.39
N LYS A 110 -6.54 -15.97 18.35
CA LYS A 110 -7.37 -15.44 19.44
C LYS A 110 -7.60 -16.47 20.55
N ASP A 111 -7.32 -17.74 20.30
CA ASP A 111 -7.63 -18.85 21.21
C ASP A 111 -6.61 -19.03 22.34
N VAL A 112 -5.45 -18.37 22.23
CA VAL A 112 -4.39 -18.40 23.24
C VAL A 112 -4.32 -17.04 23.95
N SER A 113 -4.28 -17.07 25.27
CA SER A 113 -4.06 -15.91 26.13
C SER A 113 -2.58 -15.70 26.46
N GLY A 114 -2.22 -14.49 26.89
CA GLY A 114 -0.84 -14.17 27.25
C GLY A 114 -0.31 -14.99 28.44
N ASP A 115 -1.20 -15.41 29.34
CA ASP A 115 -0.83 -16.27 30.47
C ASP A 115 -0.59 -17.72 30.05
N GLU A 116 -1.34 -18.22 29.05
CA GLU A 116 -1.11 -19.54 28.44
C GLU A 116 0.21 -19.57 27.68
N LEU A 117 0.48 -18.55 26.85
CA LEU A 117 1.77 -18.44 26.14
C LEU A 117 2.94 -18.39 27.13
N ARG A 118 2.83 -17.57 28.20
CA ARG A 118 3.86 -17.52 29.25
C ARG A 118 4.08 -18.89 29.88
N SER A 119 3.00 -19.56 30.28
CA SER A 119 3.07 -20.87 30.93
C SER A 119 3.68 -21.93 30.00
N ALA A 120 3.39 -21.88 28.70
CA ALA A 120 3.95 -22.78 27.71
C ALA A 120 5.46 -22.57 27.52
N LEU A 121 5.92 -21.30 27.47
CA LEU A 121 7.33 -20.96 27.40
C LEU A 121 8.11 -21.36 28.66
N GLU A 122 7.54 -21.13 29.84
CA GLU A 122 8.14 -21.53 31.13
C GLU A 122 8.32 -23.05 31.22
N ALA A 123 7.37 -23.81 30.69
CA ALA A 123 7.45 -25.27 30.63
C ALA A 123 8.55 -25.78 29.70
N GLU A 124 8.89 -25.01 28.65
CA GLU A 124 10.03 -25.25 27.75
C GLU A 124 11.36 -24.69 28.29
N GLY A 125 11.36 -24.09 29.50
CA GLY A 125 12.55 -23.58 30.17
C GLY A 125 12.90 -22.13 29.83
N TYR A 126 12.00 -21.39 29.18
CA TYR A 126 12.16 -19.98 28.85
C TYR A 126 11.37 -19.08 29.82
N ASP A 127 11.96 -17.98 30.27
CA ASP A 127 11.32 -17.00 31.15
C ASP A 127 11.08 -15.69 30.39
N PRO A 128 9.89 -15.48 29.79
CA PRO A 128 9.61 -14.29 29.00
C PRO A 128 9.45 -13.06 29.89
N GLY A 129 10.17 -11.97 29.58
CA GLY A 129 10.15 -10.74 30.36
C GLY A 129 8.79 -10.03 30.31
N THR A 130 8.29 -9.76 29.10
CA THR A 130 6.98 -9.14 28.88
C THR A 130 6.16 -9.98 27.92
N VAL A 131 4.88 -10.18 28.22
CA VAL A 131 3.91 -10.75 27.27
C VAL A 131 2.79 -9.74 27.08
N ARG A 132 2.55 -9.33 25.83
CA ARG A 132 1.61 -8.26 25.49
C ARG A 132 0.77 -8.61 24.28
N ASP A 133 -0.43 -8.04 24.20
CA ASP A 133 -1.25 -8.08 23.00
C ASP A 133 -0.58 -7.38 21.81
N GLY A 134 -0.92 -7.86 20.62
CA GLY A 134 -0.41 -7.37 19.35
C GLY A 134 0.86 -8.08 18.92
N VAL A 135 1.32 -7.67 17.75
CA VAL A 135 2.50 -8.22 17.08
C VAL A 135 3.72 -7.31 17.25
N THR A 136 4.86 -7.75 16.75
CA THR A 136 6.09 -6.95 16.64
C THR A 136 6.00 -5.94 15.51
N ASP A 137 6.86 -4.91 15.54
CA ASP A 137 6.97 -3.93 14.45
C ASP A 137 7.34 -4.57 13.11
N GLU A 138 8.13 -5.64 13.15
CA GLU A 138 8.53 -6.42 11.97
C GLU A 138 7.34 -7.14 11.36
N THR A 139 6.61 -7.93 12.16
CA THR A 139 5.41 -8.64 11.72
C THR A 139 4.33 -7.68 11.21
N ALA A 140 4.15 -6.52 11.86
CA ALA A 140 3.22 -5.50 11.36
C ALA A 140 3.68 -4.83 10.06
N THR A 141 4.98 -4.81 9.76
CA THR A 141 5.52 -4.26 8.51
C THR A 141 5.36 -5.26 7.37
N ASP A 142 5.68 -6.53 7.61
CA ASP A 142 5.42 -7.63 6.67
C ASP A 142 3.92 -7.74 6.37
N LEU A 143 3.05 -7.62 7.39
CA LEU A 143 1.60 -7.59 7.19
C LEU A 143 1.14 -6.45 6.26
N VAL A 144 1.74 -5.26 6.34
CA VAL A 144 1.43 -4.16 5.40
C VAL A 144 1.81 -4.55 3.97
N GLU A 145 3.02 -5.08 3.78
CA GLU A 145 3.54 -5.50 2.47
C GLU A 145 2.67 -6.60 1.85
N ARG A 146 2.31 -7.63 2.61
CA ARG A 146 1.47 -8.75 2.14
C ARG A 146 0.05 -8.34 1.84
N VAL A 147 -0.54 -7.45 2.64
CA VAL A 147 -1.87 -6.90 2.34
C VAL A 147 -1.80 -6.05 1.08
N GLU A 148 -0.77 -5.23 0.89
CA GLU A 148 -0.60 -4.42 -0.32
C GLU A 148 -0.43 -5.28 -1.58
N GLU A 149 0.40 -6.33 -1.50
CA GLU A 149 0.57 -7.35 -2.54
C GLU A 149 -0.78 -8.00 -2.89
N LYS A 150 -1.51 -8.50 -1.89
CA LYS A 150 -2.82 -9.15 -2.08
C LYS A 150 -3.87 -8.21 -2.68
N LEU A 151 -3.85 -6.91 -2.32
CA LEU A 151 -4.73 -5.93 -2.94
C LEU A 151 -4.32 -5.68 -4.41
N SER A 152 -3.03 -5.58 -4.70
CA SER A 152 -2.54 -5.36 -6.06
C SER A 152 -2.89 -6.51 -7.01
N GLU A 153 -2.86 -7.76 -6.53
CA GLU A 153 -3.16 -8.96 -7.32
C GLU A 153 -4.66 -9.16 -7.57
N SER A 154 -5.53 -8.71 -6.66
CA SER A 154 -7.00 -8.86 -6.77
C SER A 154 -7.66 -7.87 -7.74
N ALA A 155 -6.89 -7.34 -8.70
CA ALA A 155 -7.29 -6.27 -9.63
C ALA A 155 -7.74 -4.97 -8.91
N LEU A 156 -7.30 -4.74 -7.67
CA LEU A 156 -7.62 -3.53 -6.91
C LEU A 156 -6.59 -2.43 -7.19
N SER A 157 -6.74 -1.77 -8.34
CA SER A 157 -5.95 -0.58 -8.63
C SER A 157 -6.33 0.57 -7.67
N GLY A 158 -5.34 1.10 -6.93
CA GLY A 158 -5.51 2.30 -6.09
C GLY A 158 -5.78 2.06 -4.60
N GLY A 159 -5.74 0.81 -4.12
CA GLY A 159 -5.71 0.51 -2.69
C GLY A 159 -4.44 1.06 -2.01
N SER A 160 -4.51 1.40 -0.72
CA SER A 160 -3.34 1.76 0.08
C SER A 160 -3.42 1.15 1.47
N VAL A 161 -2.27 0.72 1.97
CA VAL A 161 -2.14 0.05 3.27
C VAL A 161 -1.14 0.82 4.11
N GLN A 162 -1.48 1.11 5.36
CA GLN A 162 -0.59 1.81 6.28
C GLN A 162 -0.69 1.25 7.68
N LYS A 163 0.46 1.07 8.33
CA LYS A 163 0.54 0.84 9.77
C LYS A 163 0.32 2.16 10.50
N ILE A 164 -0.65 2.20 11.40
CA ILE A 164 -0.91 3.33 12.30
C ILE A 164 -0.87 2.87 13.76
N THR A 165 -0.66 3.81 14.69
CA THR A 165 -0.75 3.54 16.13
C THR A 165 -1.97 4.24 16.70
N LEU A 166 -2.90 3.47 17.27
CA LEU A 166 -4.12 4.00 17.87
C LEU A 166 -4.21 3.51 19.32
N GLY A 167 -4.25 4.44 20.28
CA GLY A 167 -4.32 4.09 21.70
C GLY A 167 -3.13 3.27 22.22
N GLY A 168 -1.95 3.38 21.57
CA GLY A 168 -0.76 2.60 21.91
C GLY A 168 -0.71 1.20 21.29
N ARG A 169 -1.70 0.81 20.49
CA ARG A 169 -1.73 -0.46 19.74
C ARG A 169 -1.49 -0.21 18.25
N GLN A 170 -0.80 -1.14 17.60
CA GLN A 170 -0.65 -1.13 16.14
C GLN A 170 -1.97 -1.54 15.49
N VAL A 171 -2.33 -0.84 14.42
CA VAL A 171 -3.52 -1.09 13.63
C VAL A 171 -3.15 -0.98 12.16
N ILE A 172 -3.62 -1.89 11.33
CA ILE A 172 -3.44 -1.83 9.88
C ILE A 172 -4.63 -1.08 9.29
N SER A 173 -4.34 0.07 8.69
CA SER A 173 -5.32 0.91 7.99
C SER A 173 -5.29 0.58 6.50
N ILE A 174 -6.26 -0.20 6.05
CA ILE A 174 -6.48 -0.51 4.63
C ILE A 174 -7.48 0.47 4.05
N THR A 175 -7.15 1.12 2.94
CA THR A 175 -8.08 1.99 2.19
C THR A 175 -8.21 1.47 0.76
N ALA A 176 -9.43 1.14 0.34
CA ALA A 176 -9.75 0.70 -1.02
C ALA A 176 -10.81 1.64 -1.63
N PRO A 177 -10.42 2.49 -2.61
CA PRO A 177 -11.37 3.28 -3.40
C PRO A 177 -12.37 2.37 -4.13
N ASP A 178 -13.61 2.87 -4.30
CA ASP A 178 -14.68 2.23 -5.08
C ASP A 178 -15.08 0.80 -4.65
N ARG A 179 -14.78 0.44 -3.41
CA ARG A 179 -15.10 -0.87 -2.82
C ARG A 179 -15.91 -0.76 -1.54
N ASP A 180 -16.83 -1.71 -1.33
CA ASP A 180 -17.53 -1.86 -0.07
C ASP A 180 -16.70 -2.65 0.96
N ARG A 181 -17.18 -2.63 2.20
CA ARG A 181 -16.48 -3.26 3.33
C ARG A 181 -16.49 -4.78 3.18
N GLU A 182 -17.63 -5.35 2.80
CA GLU A 182 -17.83 -6.79 2.73
C GLU A 182 -16.95 -7.45 1.66
N GLU A 183 -16.76 -6.81 0.51
CA GLU A 183 -15.79 -7.23 -0.49
C GLU A 183 -14.36 -7.16 0.04
N LEU A 184 -13.97 -6.06 0.67
CA LEU A 184 -12.62 -5.89 1.19
C LEU A 184 -12.30 -6.88 2.34
N VAL A 185 -13.25 -7.14 3.23
CA VAL A 185 -13.10 -8.13 4.31
C VAL A 185 -12.95 -9.52 3.71
N ARG A 186 -13.79 -9.94 2.76
CA ARG A 186 -13.67 -11.27 2.13
C ARG A 186 -12.29 -11.51 1.50
N ILE A 187 -11.70 -10.48 0.92
CA ILE A 187 -10.35 -10.58 0.34
C ILE A 187 -9.28 -10.72 1.42
N LEU A 188 -9.46 -10.13 2.60
CA LEU A 188 -8.42 -10.02 3.63
C LEU A 188 -8.62 -10.92 4.86
N GLU A 189 -9.80 -11.49 5.04
CA GLU A 189 -10.15 -12.44 6.11
C GLU A 189 -9.34 -13.73 5.98
N ASP A 190 -9.19 -14.17 4.74
CA ASP A 190 -8.38 -15.31 4.38
C ASP A 190 -6.88 -14.99 4.50
N ARG A 191 -6.15 -15.75 5.33
CA ARG A 191 -4.69 -15.58 5.47
C ARG A 191 -3.93 -15.97 4.21
N GLY A 192 -4.56 -16.66 3.26
CA GLY A 192 -3.89 -17.10 2.03
C GLY A 192 -2.97 -18.29 2.26
N VAL A 193 -3.26 -19.14 3.25
CA VAL A 193 -2.38 -20.26 3.61
C VAL A 193 -2.56 -21.39 2.61
N VAL A 194 -1.52 -21.65 1.82
CA VAL A 194 -1.47 -22.76 0.87
C VAL A 194 -0.75 -23.96 1.47
N ARG A 195 -1.37 -25.14 1.37
CA ARG A 195 -0.80 -26.42 1.82
C ARG A 195 -1.08 -27.51 0.80
N ILE A 196 -0.15 -28.46 0.68
CA ILE A 196 -0.34 -29.67 -0.10
C ILE A 196 -0.40 -30.86 0.85
N TYR A 197 -1.39 -31.71 0.63
CA TYR A 197 -1.63 -32.94 1.36
C TYR A 197 -1.60 -34.13 0.42
N ALA A 198 -1.13 -35.25 0.94
CA ALA A 198 -1.30 -36.56 0.37
C ALA A 198 -2.38 -37.29 1.18
N VAL A 199 -3.52 -37.55 0.54
CA VAL A 199 -4.61 -38.35 1.11
C VAL A 199 -4.35 -39.79 0.72
N SER A 200 -4.16 -40.67 1.72
CA SER A 200 -3.89 -42.10 1.50
C SER A 200 -4.58 -42.95 2.55
N GLN A 201 -4.71 -44.26 2.31
CA GLN A 201 -5.28 -45.17 3.31
C GLN A 201 -4.28 -45.49 4.42
N ASN A 202 -4.69 -45.27 5.66
CA ASN A 202 -3.95 -45.75 6.82
C ASN A 202 -4.11 -47.27 7.03
N GLU A 203 -3.43 -47.83 8.04
CA GLU A 203 -3.47 -49.28 8.34
C GLU A 203 -4.89 -49.83 8.61
N SER A 204 -5.84 -48.96 8.99
CA SER A 204 -7.24 -49.34 9.24
C SER A 204 -8.11 -49.27 7.98
N GLY A 205 -7.55 -48.84 6.85
CA GLY A 205 -8.26 -48.63 5.59
C GLY A 205 -9.07 -47.33 5.53
N ALA A 206 -8.88 -46.42 6.49
CA ALA A 206 -9.49 -45.10 6.46
C ALA A 206 -8.57 -44.13 5.70
N TYR A 207 -9.14 -43.24 4.89
CA TYR A 207 -8.36 -42.18 4.22
C TYR A 207 -7.98 -41.10 5.23
N GLU A 208 -6.70 -40.75 5.25
CA GLU A 208 -6.13 -39.78 6.18
C GLU A 208 -5.28 -38.76 5.41
N PRO A 209 -5.58 -37.46 5.53
CA PRO A 209 -4.79 -36.42 4.89
C PRO A 209 -3.49 -36.20 5.68
N THR A 210 -2.34 -36.40 5.01
CA THR A 210 -1.01 -36.09 5.56
C THR A 210 -0.47 -34.85 4.87
N GLN A 211 -0.11 -33.81 5.62
CA GLN A 211 0.49 -32.60 5.04
C GLN A 211 1.92 -32.90 4.57
N VAL A 212 2.21 -32.68 3.30
CA VAL A 212 3.50 -33.01 2.69
C VAL A 212 4.29 -31.78 2.24
N LEU A 213 3.63 -30.65 1.98
CA LEU A 213 4.28 -29.36 1.69
C LEU A 213 3.48 -28.19 2.24
N ASN A 214 4.21 -27.14 2.62
CA ASN A 214 3.66 -25.81 2.89
C ASN A 214 4.12 -24.78 1.83
N GLN A 215 3.48 -23.61 1.81
CA GLN A 215 3.75 -22.56 0.82
C GLN A 215 5.19 -22.01 0.87
N ASP A 216 5.81 -21.95 2.05
CA ASP A 216 7.17 -21.39 2.22
C ASP A 216 8.24 -22.31 1.58
N GLU A 217 7.88 -23.55 1.27
CA GLU A 217 8.72 -24.52 0.56
C GLU A 217 8.59 -24.40 -0.97
N PHE A 218 7.73 -23.51 -1.48
CA PHE A 218 7.62 -23.25 -2.91
C PHE A 218 8.75 -22.31 -3.36
N ALA A 219 9.59 -22.76 -4.29
CA ALA A 219 10.57 -21.90 -4.94
C ALA A 219 9.93 -21.00 -6.01
N ARG A 220 8.91 -21.50 -6.72
CA ARG A 220 8.22 -20.77 -7.78
C ARG A 220 6.85 -21.38 -8.10
N VAL A 221 5.85 -20.53 -8.27
CA VAL A 221 4.57 -20.87 -8.91
C VAL A 221 4.57 -20.33 -10.35
N GLY A 222 4.45 -21.22 -11.32
CA GLY A 222 4.34 -20.90 -12.75
C GLY A 222 3.00 -20.24 -13.08
N SER A 223 2.91 -19.65 -14.28
CA SER A 223 1.61 -19.20 -14.78
C SER A 223 0.82 -20.36 -15.34
N ALA A 224 -0.51 -20.26 -15.28
CA ALA A 224 -1.42 -21.18 -15.91
C ALA A 224 -1.02 -21.33 -17.38
N THR A 225 -0.83 -22.57 -17.81
CA THR A 225 -0.41 -22.90 -19.17
C THR A 225 -1.04 -24.21 -19.58
N THR A 226 -0.98 -24.51 -20.88
CA THR A 226 -1.32 -25.82 -21.41
C THR A 226 -0.05 -26.65 -21.52
N ASN A 227 -0.08 -27.89 -21.04
CA ASN A 227 1.01 -28.85 -21.18
C ASN A 227 1.13 -29.34 -22.65
N GLN A 228 2.09 -30.23 -22.93
CA GLN A 228 2.33 -30.73 -24.29
C GLN A 228 1.17 -31.60 -24.81
N ASP A 229 0.38 -32.17 -23.91
CA ASP A 229 -0.76 -33.05 -24.20
C ASP A 229 -2.08 -32.27 -24.38
N GLY A 230 -2.04 -30.94 -24.26
CA GLY A 230 -3.21 -30.09 -24.45
C GLY A 230 -4.03 -29.86 -23.18
N GLU A 231 -3.55 -30.32 -22.02
CA GLU A 231 -4.23 -30.16 -20.74
C GLU A 231 -3.76 -28.89 -20.02
N PRO A 232 -4.68 -28.06 -19.52
CA PRO A 232 -4.33 -26.87 -18.75
C PRO A 232 -3.81 -27.26 -17.36
N GLY A 233 -2.95 -26.44 -16.76
CA GLY A 233 -2.45 -26.66 -15.42
C GLY A 233 -1.50 -25.59 -14.94
N VAL A 234 -1.04 -25.74 -13.70
CA VAL A 234 -0.08 -24.83 -13.05
C VAL A 234 1.17 -25.60 -12.66
N GLN A 235 2.33 -25.11 -13.08
CA GLN A 235 3.62 -25.68 -12.69
C GLN A 235 4.06 -25.15 -11.33
N VAL A 236 4.43 -26.03 -10.41
CA VAL A 236 4.98 -25.67 -9.10
C VAL A 236 6.40 -26.21 -8.99
N THR A 237 7.32 -25.35 -8.60
CA THR A 237 8.71 -25.71 -8.30
C THR A 237 8.93 -25.60 -6.79
N ILE A 238 9.45 -26.66 -6.19
CA ILE A 238 9.76 -26.75 -4.76
C ILE A 238 11.21 -26.34 -4.51
N ALA A 239 11.49 -25.78 -3.34
CA ALA A 239 12.84 -25.46 -2.90
C ALA A 239 13.71 -26.73 -2.86
N GLU A 240 14.93 -26.64 -3.37
CA GLU A 240 15.87 -27.78 -3.40
C GLU A 240 16.09 -28.41 -2.02
N ALA A 241 16.03 -27.60 -0.96
CA ALA A 241 16.18 -28.04 0.43
C ALA A 241 15.05 -28.94 0.94
N SER A 242 13.82 -28.79 0.41
CA SER A 242 12.64 -29.58 0.80
C SER A 242 12.33 -30.72 -0.18
N ALA A 243 12.98 -30.74 -1.35
CA ALA A 243 12.62 -31.65 -2.43
C ALA A 243 12.87 -33.13 -2.08
N GLU A 244 13.97 -33.43 -1.38
CA GLU A 244 14.31 -34.81 -0.99
C GLU A 244 13.32 -35.36 0.04
N SER A 245 13.05 -34.61 1.13
CA SER A 245 12.10 -35.01 2.17
C SER A 245 10.70 -35.20 1.60
N PHE A 246 10.23 -34.25 0.79
CA PHE A 246 8.93 -34.35 0.12
C PHE A 246 8.82 -35.61 -0.75
N SER A 247 9.84 -35.90 -1.58
CA SER A 247 9.80 -37.08 -2.44
C SER A 247 9.79 -38.40 -1.65
N GLN A 248 10.53 -38.46 -0.53
CA GLN A 248 10.56 -39.64 0.33
C GLN A 248 9.21 -39.85 1.03
N GLU A 249 8.62 -38.78 1.56
CA GLU A 249 7.31 -38.81 2.21
C GLU A 249 6.20 -39.25 1.23
N MET A 250 6.21 -38.74 0.00
CA MET A 250 5.28 -39.17 -1.04
C MET A 250 5.42 -40.67 -1.36
N VAL A 251 6.64 -41.21 -1.39
CA VAL A 251 6.88 -42.65 -1.59
C VAL A 251 6.37 -43.46 -0.42
N GLU A 252 6.62 -43.02 0.82
CA GLU A 252 6.15 -43.68 2.04
C GLU A 252 4.62 -43.73 2.12
N LEU A 253 3.95 -42.67 1.65
CA LEU A 253 2.49 -42.57 1.55
C LEU A 253 1.90 -43.30 0.32
N GLY A 254 2.72 -44.01 -0.46
CA GLY A 254 2.28 -44.88 -1.55
C GLY A 254 2.16 -44.21 -2.93
N PHE A 255 2.57 -42.95 -3.08
CA PHE A 255 2.51 -42.23 -4.37
C PHE A 255 3.72 -42.50 -5.29
N GLY A 256 4.67 -43.33 -4.86
CA GLY A 256 5.87 -43.68 -5.64
C GLY A 256 5.61 -44.46 -6.93
N ASP A 257 4.43 -45.05 -7.10
CA ASP A 257 4.01 -45.71 -8.36
C ASP A 257 3.03 -44.85 -9.17
N GLY A 258 2.84 -43.59 -8.77
CA GLY A 258 1.72 -42.75 -9.18
C GLY A 258 0.45 -43.10 -8.39
N SER A 259 -0.59 -42.33 -8.61
CA SER A 259 -1.90 -42.57 -8.00
C SER A 259 -3.04 -42.24 -8.96
N THR A 260 -4.18 -42.88 -8.74
CA THR A 260 -5.41 -42.57 -9.47
C THR A 260 -6.38 -41.88 -8.53
N CYS A 261 -6.55 -40.58 -8.75
CA CYS A 261 -7.58 -39.79 -8.08
C CYS A 261 -8.64 -39.38 -9.12
N THR A 262 -9.90 -39.67 -8.85
CA THR A 262 -11.02 -39.29 -9.73
C THR A 262 -11.90 -38.19 -9.14
N ALA A 263 -11.54 -37.67 -7.97
CA ALA A 263 -12.26 -36.60 -7.29
C ALA A 263 -11.93 -35.24 -7.91
N ALA A 264 -12.91 -34.36 -7.97
CA ALA A 264 -12.74 -32.97 -8.40
C ALA A 264 -12.82 -32.03 -7.18
N ALA A 265 -11.98 -31.00 -7.13
CA ALA A 265 -11.92 -30.09 -5.99
C ALA A 265 -13.28 -29.45 -5.65
N GLU A 266 -14.08 -29.12 -6.66
CA GLU A 266 -15.41 -28.49 -6.52
C GLU A 266 -16.46 -29.41 -5.87
N GLU A 267 -16.22 -30.71 -5.78
CA GLU A 267 -17.14 -31.68 -5.18
C GLU A 267 -16.93 -31.83 -3.65
N HIS A 268 -15.91 -31.17 -3.09
CA HIS A 268 -15.48 -31.36 -1.71
C HIS A 268 -15.40 -30.03 -0.95
N ASP A 269 -16.26 -29.88 0.05
CA ASP A 269 -16.26 -28.71 0.96
C ASP A 269 -15.14 -28.76 2.01
N SER A 270 -14.46 -29.91 2.16
CA SER A 270 -13.40 -30.11 3.16
C SER A 270 -12.46 -31.24 2.73
N ILE A 271 -11.21 -31.20 3.17
CA ILE A 271 -10.21 -32.21 2.83
C ILE A 271 -10.56 -33.60 3.38
N GLU A 272 -11.23 -33.65 4.54
CA GLU A 272 -11.64 -34.90 5.20
C GLU A 272 -12.71 -35.67 4.41
N SER A 273 -13.36 -35.02 3.45
CA SER A 273 -14.37 -35.65 2.58
C SER A 273 -13.78 -36.34 1.36
N ILE A 274 -12.47 -36.20 1.12
CA ILE A 274 -11.79 -36.73 -0.06
C ILE A 274 -11.45 -38.20 0.17
N GLU A 275 -11.97 -39.06 -0.70
CA GLU A 275 -11.66 -40.48 -0.73
C GLU A 275 -10.80 -40.81 -1.96
N GLY A 276 -9.75 -41.59 -1.76
CA GLY A 276 -8.81 -42.00 -2.81
C GLY A 276 -7.39 -41.50 -2.58
N ASP A 277 -6.44 -42.07 -3.32
CA ASP A 277 -5.03 -41.70 -3.25
C ASP A 277 -4.81 -40.39 -4.03
N CYS A 278 -5.11 -39.27 -3.38
CA CYS A 278 -5.20 -37.95 -3.99
C CYS A 278 -4.13 -37.01 -3.41
N MET A 279 -3.48 -36.25 -4.30
CA MET A 279 -2.74 -35.06 -3.93
C MET A 279 -3.73 -33.88 -3.92
N VAL A 280 -3.84 -33.23 -2.78
CA VAL A 280 -4.80 -32.16 -2.53
C VAL A 280 -4.05 -30.89 -2.20
N THR A 281 -4.38 -29.78 -2.84
CA THR A 281 -3.92 -28.46 -2.38
C THR A 281 -5.09 -27.70 -1.81
N THR A 282 -4.87 -27.11 -0.64
CA THR A 282 -5.87 -26.30 0.05
C THR A 282 -5.44 -24.84 0.13
N LEU A 283 -6.40 -23.93 0.07
CA LEU A 283 -6.25 -22.52 0.42
C LEU A 283 -7.11 -22.25 1.67
N ASN A 284 -6.47 -21.91 2.78
CA ASN A 284 -7.11 -21.75 4.09
C ASN A 284 -7.95 -22.99 4.52
N GLY A 285 -7.45 -24.18 4.21
CA GLY A 285 -8.12 -25.46 4.54
C GLY A 285 -9.17 -25.92 3.51
N ASN A 286 -9.61 -25.06 2.59
CA ASN A 286 -10.55 -25.43 1.53
C ASN A 286 -9.80 -26.01 0.33
N PRO A 287 -10.19 -27.19 -0.21
CA PRO A 287 -9.56 -27.75 -1.42
C PRO A 287 -9.68 -26.80 -2.63
N VAL A 288 -8.55 -26.46 -3.25
CA VAL A 288 -8.47 -25.69 -4.51
C VAL A 288 -7.91 -26.53 -5.66
N PHE A 289 -7.28 -27.66 -5.35
CA PHE A 289 -6.89 -28.67 -6.32
C PHE A 289 -7.01 -30.06 -5.69
N VAL A 290 -7.51 -31.01 -6.47
CA VAL A 290 -7.57 -32.43 -6.12
C VAL A 290 -7.17 -33.19 -7.38
N GLY A 291 -6.13 -34.02 -7.31
CA GLY A 291 -5.63 -34.75 -8.47
C GLY A 291 -4.74 -35.92 -8.08
N GLY A 292 -4.50 -36.82 -9.04
CA GLY A 292 -3.59 -37.94 -8.87
C GLY A 292 -2.14 -37.54 -9.11
N VAL A 293 -1.21 -38.37 -8.65
CA VAL A 293 0.20 -38.27 -9.04
C VAL A 293 0.40 -39.06 -10.32
N GLU A 294 0.89 -38.42 -11.38
CA GLU A 294 1.17 -39.11 -12.63
C GLU A 294 2.23 -40.21 -12.43
N PRO A 295 2.14 -41.35 -13.13
CA PRO A 295 3.11 -42.45 -12.98
C PRO A 295 4.57 -42.02 -13.18
N GLY A 296 4.83 -41.08 -14.09
CA GLY A 296 6.18 -40.54 -14.31
C GLY A 296 6.70 -39.74 -13.12
N LEU A 297 5.85 -38.90 -12.51
CA LEU A 297 6.20 -38.16 -11.30
C LEU A 297 6.41 -39.11 -10.10
N GLY A 298 5.59 -40.14 -9.97
CA GLY A 298 5.80 -41.19 -8.98
C GLY A 298 7.14 -41.91 -9.15
N GLU A 299 7.51 -42.26 -10.39
CA GLU A 299 8.82 -42.84 -10.69
C GLU A 299 9.98 -41.91 -10.30
N ASP A 300 9.86 -40.61 -10.57
CA ASP A 300 10.84 -39.60 -10.19
C ASP A 300 10.98 -39.47 -8.66
N PHE A 301 9.89 -39.61 -7.90
CA PHE A 301 9.96 -39.69 -6.44
C PHE A 301 10.72 -40.95 -5.98
N ARG A 302 10.40 -42.12 -6.56
CA ARG A 302 11.01 -43.40 -6.19
C ARG A 302 12.50 -43.48 -6.55
N SER A 303 12.90 -42.90 -7.67
CA SER A 303 14.30 -42.89 -8.13
C SER A 303 15.15 -41.82 -7.46
N GLY A 304 14.52 -40.83 -6.80
CA GLY A 304 15.16 -39.63 -6.29
C GLY A 304 15.53 -38.62 -7.38
N ASP A 305 15.05 -38.79 -8.61
CA ASP A 305 15.28 -37.85 -9.70
C ASP A 305 14.50 -36.55 -9.51
N PHE A 306 13.35 -36.57 -8.82
CA PHE A 306 12.58 -35.38 -8.49
C PHE A 306 13.44 -34.32 -7.77
N ALA A 307 14.26 -34.74 -6.81
CA ALA A 307 15.12 -33.82 -6.05
C ALA A 307 16.15 -33.07 -6.91
N LYS A 308 16.47 -33.56 -8.12
CA LYS A 308 17.39 -32.90 -9.07
C LYS A 308 16.72 -31.82 -9.91
N SER A 309 15.40 -31.91 -10.06
CA SER A 309 14.58 -30.96 -10.82
C SER A 309 13.17 -30.93 -10.19
N PRO A 310 13.01 -30.29 -9.02
CA PRO A 310 11.84 -30.44 -8.15
C PRO A 310 10.65 -29.65 -8.65
N THR A 311 10.13 -30.04 -9.80
CA THR A 311 9.04 -29.35 -10.50
C THR A 311 7.99 -30.36 -10.91
N PHE A 312 6.74 -30.08 -10.57
CA PHE A 312 5.58 -30.85 -11.01
C PHE A 312 4.49 -29.93 -11.57
N THR A 313 3.53 -30.52 -12.27
CA THR A 313 2.39 -29.80 -12.84
C THR A 313 1.10 -30.28 -12.19
N MET A 314 0.27 -29.34 -11.78
CA MET A 314 -1.07 -29.56 -11.26
C MET A 314 -2.05 -29.39 -12.43
N THR A 315 -2.41 -30.50 -13.07
CA THR A 315 -3.25 -30.51 -14.28
C THR A 315 -4.72 -30.34 -13.92
N THR A 316 -5.40 -29.39 -14.55
CA THR A 316 -6.82 -29.06 -14.35
C THR A 316 -7.66 -29.43 -15.58
N THR A 317 -8.99 -29.33 -15.49
CA THR A 317 -9.87 -29.67 -16.62
C THR A 317 -10.07 -28.51 -17.59
N SER A 318 -9.88 -27.28 -17.10
CA SER A 318 -10.03 -26.06 -17.90
C SER A 318 -8.95 -25.01 -17.61
N MET A 319 -8.73 -24.12 -18.58
CA MET A 319 -7.81 -22.99 -18.43
C MET A 319 -8.31 -21.98 -17.39
N GLU A 320 -9.62 -21.93 -17.15
CA GLU A 320 -10.23 -21.12 -16.10
C GLU A 320 -9.87 -21.66 -14.71
N GLU A 321 -10.00 -22.98 -14.49
CA GLU A 321 -9.54 -23.65 -13.27
C GLU A 321 -8.04 -23.47 -13.06
N ALA A 322 -7.22 -23.60 -14.11
CA ALA A 322 -5.79 -23.38 -13.99
C ALA A 322 -5.45 -21.95 -13.54
N ARG A 323 -6.19 -20.95 -14.02
CA ARG A 323 -6.03 -19.55 -13.58
C ARG A 323 -6.48 -19.36 -12.14
N ASN A 324 -7.61 -19.93 -11.74
CA ASN A 324 -8.08 -19.86 -10.35
C ASN A 324 -7.10 -20.55 -9.39
N LEU A 325 -6.53 -21.69 -9.80
CA LEU A 325 -5.48 -22.38 -9.05
C LEU A 325 -4.18 -21.56 -9.00
N GLU A 326 -3.75 -20.96 -10.11
CA GLU A 326 -2.59 -20.06 -10.13
C GLU A 326 -2.76 -18.92 -9.12
N LEU A 327 -3.92 -18.25 -9.14
CA LEU A 327 -4.25 -17.17 -8.21
C LEU A 327 -4.26 -17.67 -6.77
N SER A 328 -4.79 -18.86 -6.51
CA SER A 328 -4.84 -19.46 -5.17
C SER A 328 -3.44 -19.81 -4.65
N LEU A 329 -2.57 -20.37 -5.49
CA LEU A 329 -1.20 -20.73 -5.14
C LEU A 329 -0.30 -19.50 -4.94
N LYS A 330 -0.57 -18.43 -5.68
CA LYS A 330 0.15 -17.14 -5.58
C LYS A 330 -0.38 -16.25 -4.46
N ALA A 331 -1.57 -16.52 -3.93
CA ALA A 331 -2.14 -15.76 -2.83
C ALA A 331 -1.13 -15.73 -1.67
N GLY A 332 -0.43 -14.61 -1.52
CA GLY A 332 0.60 -14.46 -0.49
C GLY A 332 -0.01 -14.64 0.90
N ARG A 333 0.75 -15.28 1.78
CA ARG A 333 0.32 -15.49 3.16
C ARG A 333 0.40 -14.20 3.98
N LEU A 334 -0.68 -13.86 4.67
CA LEU A 334 -0.66 -12.87 5.75
C LEU A 334 0.05 -13.46 6.97
N PRO A 335 1.12 -12.83 7.50
CA PRO A 335 1.87 -13.36 8.63
C PRO A 335 1.01 -13.52 9.88
N ALA A 336 0.03 -12.63 10.09
CA ALA A 336 -0.97 -12.70 11.17
C ALA A 336 -2.37 -12.39 10.63
N PRO A 337 -3.45 -12.96 11.20
CA PRO A 337 -4.81 -12.58 10.83
C PRO A 337 -5.13 -11.13 11.22
N LEU A 338 -6.06 -10.51 10.51
CA LEU A 338 -6.60 -9.19 10.85
C LEU A 338 -7.90 -9.34 11.63
N ASP A 339 -8.03 -8.63 12.75
CA ASP A 339 -9.25 -8.65 13.55
C ASP A 339 -10.30 -7.69 13.00
N PHE A 340 -11.17 -8.21 12.13
CA PHE A 340 -12.28 -7.43 11.57
C PHE A 340 -13.43 -7.19 12.54
N GLU A 341 -13.54 -7.96 13.62
CA GLU A 341 -14.60 -7.78 14.64
C GLU A 341 -14.34 -6.54 15.49
N ASN A 342 -13.07 -6.31 15.85
CA ASN A 342 -12.61 -5.13 16.58
C ASN A 342 -12.08 -4.02 15.65
N SER A 343 -12.55 -3.99 14.40
CA SER A 343 -12.10 -3.00 13.42
C SER A 343 -13.03 -1.78 13.34
N ASP A 344 -12.44 -0.61 13.16
CA ASP A 344 -13.16 0.60 12.75
C ASP A 344 -13.23 0.64 11.22
N SER A 345 -14.38 0.99 10.64
CA SER A 345 -14.47 1.29 9.21
C SER A 345 -15.18 2.59 8.89
N LEU A 346 -14.69 3.25 7.85
CA LEU A 346 -15.34 4.36 7.18
C LEU A 346 -15.63 3.96 5.74
N SER A 347 -16.89 3.82 5.39
CA SER A 347 -17.33 3.60 4.00
C SER A 347 -18.08 4.83 3.50
N LEU A 348 -17.72 5.28 2.30
CA LEU A 348 -18.36 6.42 1.65
C LEU A 348 -18.93 5.96 0.30
N SER A 349 -20.22 6.22 0.06
CA SER A 349 -20.83 5.83 -1.20
C SER A 349 -20.28 6.67 -2.37
N PRO A 350 -20.08 6.09 -3.56
CA PRO A 350 -19.60 6.83 -4.73
C PRO A 350 -20.46 8.05 -5.05
N ALA A 351 -21.79 7.94 -4.91
CA ALA A 351 -22.72 9.04 -5.14
C ALA A 351 -22.52 10.24 -4.18
N LEU A 352 -22.08 9.98 -2.93
CA LEU A 352 -21.76 11.05 -1.99
C LEU A 352 -20.39 11.67 -2.30
N ALA A 353 -19.41 10.83 -2.63
CA ALA A 353 -18.08 11.26 -3.03
C ALA A 353 -18.11 12.14 -4.30
N ASP A 354 -18.91 11.77 -5.30
CA ASP A 354 -19.14 12.58 -6.50
C ASP A 354 -19.70 13.96 -6.18
N ARG A 355 -20.62 14.05 -5.20
CA ARG A 355 -21.15 15.34 -4.73
C ARG A 355 -20.05 16.14 -4.05
N PHE A 356 -19.21 15.52 -3.22
CA PHE A 356 -18.08 16.19 -2.58
C PHE A 356 -17.04 16.67 -3.59
N LYS A 357 -16.76 15.88 -4.63
CA LYS A 357 -15.88 16.26 -5.74
C LYS A 357 -16.41 17.47 -6.50
N SER A 358 -17.68 17.45 -6.90
CA SER A 358 -18.33 18.58 -7.58
C SER A 358 -18.37 19.83 -6.69
N ASN A 359 -18.76 19.69 -5.43
CA ASN A 359 -18.80 20.80 -4.47
C ASN A 359 -17.40 21.39 -4.23
N SER A 360 -16.38 20.56 -4.12
CA SER A 360 -14.98 20.99 -3.96
C SER A 360 -14.51 21.83 -5.14
N LEU A 361 -14.84 21.43 -6.37
CA LEU A 361 -14.55 22.19 -7.57
C LEU A 361 -15.27 23.55 -7.57
N ILE A 362 -16.56 23.56 -7.23
CA ILE A 362 -17.35 24.79 -7.15
C ILE A 362 -16.77 25.75 -6.10
N VAL A 363 -16.45 25.25 -4.90
CA VAL A 363 -15.87 26.06 -3.81
C VAL A 363 -14.49 26.59 -4.21
N GLY A 364 -13.65 25.78 -4.86
CA GLY A 364 -12.35 26.24 -5.38
C GLY A 364 -12.49 27.38 -6.38
N ILE A 365 -13.41 27.26 -7.35
CA ILE A 365 -13.70 28.33 -8.33
C ILE A 365 -14.20 29.59 -7.62
N LEU A 366 -15.14 29.45 -6.67
CA LEU A 366 -15.67 30.57 -5.90
C LEU A 366 -14.58 31.26 -5.07
N ALA A 367 -13.64 30.51 -4.49
CA ALA A 367 -12.50 31.05 -3.76
C ALA A 367 -11.60 31.91 -4.66
N VAL A 368 -11.26 31.42 -5.86
CA VAL A 368 -10.46 32.17 -6.85
C VAL A 368 -11.19 33.45 -7.27
N ILE A 369 -12.49 33.38 -7.55
CA ILE A 369 -13.29 34.56 -7.92
C ILE A 369 -13.34 35.56 -6.77
N ALA A 370 -13.61 35.11 -5.54
CA ALA A 370 -13.68 35.97 -4.36
C ALA A 370 -12.35 36.70 -4.13
N VAL A 371 -11.23 35.96 -4.17
CA VAL A 371 -9.87 36.51 -4.08
C VAL A 371 -9.63 37.54 -5.18
N SER A 372 -9.95 37.21 -6.43
CA SER A 372 -9.76 38.09 -7.57
C SER A 372 -10.52 39.41 -7.42
N LEU A 373 -11.77 39.35 -6.92
CA LEU A 373 -12.60 40.52 -6.66
C LEU A 373 -12.03 41.39 -5.53
N VAL A 374 -11.56 40.79 -4.43
CA VAL A 374 -10.93 41.51 -3.31
C VAL A 374 -9.65 42.21 -3.77
N VAL A 375 -8.77 41.50 -4.47
CA VAL A 375 -7.52 42.05 -5.01
C VAL A 375 -7.80 43.19 -5.99
N TYR A 376 -8.70 42.98 -6.95
CA TYR A 376 -9.08 44.03 -7.89
C TYR A 376 -9.70 45.24 -7.19
N GLY A 377 -10.59 45.02 -6.22
CA GLY A 377 -11.21 46.09 -5.44
C GLY A 377 -10.22 46.93 -4.63
N ARG A 378 -9.17 46.29 -4.09
CA ARG A 378 -8.13 46.93 -3.27
C ARG A 378 -7.12 47.73 -4.09
N TYR A 379 -6.68 47.21 -5.24
CA TYR A 379 -5.65 47.87 -6.06
C TYR A 379 -6.23 48.75 -7.16
N ARG A 380 -7.42 48.43 -7.68
CA ARG A 380 -8.08 49.10 -8.83
C ARG A 380 -7.18 49.28 -10.06
N ARG A 381 -6.11 48.48 -10.16
CA ARG A 381 -5.12 48.48 -11.23
C ARG A 381 -4.99 47.07 -11.79
N PRO A 382 -5.47 46.81 -13.01
CA PRO A 382 -5.42 45.46 -13.60
C PRO A 382 -3.98 44.97 -13.77
N GLU A 383 -3.03 45.87 -13.97
CA GLU A 383 -1.57 45.60 -14.07
C GLU A 383 -0.99 44.93 -12.82
N VAL A 384 -1.60 45.12 -11.65
CA VAL A 384 -1.17 44.51 -10.38
C VAL A 384 -2.04 43.30 -10.05
N ALA A 385 -3.35 43.41 -10.26
CA ALA A 385 -4.32 42.38 -9.90
C ALA A 385 -4.22 41.13 -10.80
N ALA A 386 -4.08 41.29 -12.13
CA ALA A 386 -4.05 40.14 -13.04
C ALA A 386 -2.82 39.23 -12.82
N PRO A 387 -1.59 39.76 -12.67
CA PRO A 387 -0.44 38.91 -12.35
C PRO A 387 -0.55 38.20 -10.99
N MET A 388 -1.24 38.79 -10.01
CA MET A 388 -1.48 38.10 -8.73
C MET A 388 -2.34 36.85 -8.93
N VAL A 389 -3.45 36.98 -9.65
CA VAL A 389 -4.36 35.87 -9.92
C VAL A 389 -3.67 34.76 -10.73
N VAL A 390 -2.91 35.13 -11.77
CA VAL A 390 -2.15 34.16 -12.57
C VAL A 390 -1.10 33.44 -11.72
N THR A 391 -0.41 34.16 -10.84
CA THR A 391 0.60 33.57 -9.95
C THR A 391 -0.05 32.59 -8.97
N ALA A 392 -1.18 32.97 -8.35
CA ALA A 392 -1.91 32.10 -7.42
C ALA A 392 -2.45 30.84 -8.13
N LEU A 393 -2.99 30.97 -9.34
CA LEU A 393 -3.43 29.82 -10.14
C LEU A 393 -2.27 28.92 -10.53
N SER A 394 -1.11 29.50 -10.89
CA SER A 394 0.09 28.74 -11.20
C SER A 394 0.56 27.94 -9.99
N GLU A 395 0.51 28.51 -8.79
CA GLU A 395 0.87 27.80 -7.55
C GLU A 395 -0.02 26.57 -7.30
N VAL A 396 -1.34 26.70 -7.43
CA VAL A 396 -2.27 25.57 -7.30
C VAL A 396 -1.99 24.52 -8.37
N TYR A 397 -1.70 24.95 -9.60
CA TYR A 397 -1.39 24.05 -10.71
C TYR A 397 -0.08 23.27 -10.46
N LEU A 398 0.95 23.92 -9.91
CA LEU A 398 2.19 23.26 -9.50
C LEU A 398 1.94 22.24 -8.38
N LEU A 399 1.05 22.55 -7.44
CA LEU A 399 0.67 21.62 -6.37
C LEU A 399 -0.07 20.40 -6.92
N LEU A 400 -0.98 20.57 -7.87
CA LEU A 400 -1.64 19.46 -8.56
C LEU A 400 -0.62 18.59 -9.32
N GLY A 401 0.36 19.23 -9.99
CA GLY A 401 1.47 18.54 -10.63
C GLY A 401 2.33 17.73 -9.66
N PHE A 402 2.63 18.30 -8.49
CA PHE A 402 3.37 17.61 -7.42
C PHE A 402 2.60 16.38 -6.91
N VAL A 403 1.30 16.53 -6.63
CA VAL A 403 0.46 15.42 -6.17
C VAL A 403 0.37 14.30 -7.20
N ALA A 404 0.18 14.66 -8.47
CA ALA A 404 0.19 13.70 -9.57
C ALA A 404 1.57 13.01 -9.71
N PHE A 405 2.67 13.74 -9.56
CA PHE A 405 4.01 13.18 -9.67
C PHE A 405 4.32 12.12 -8.59
N VAL A 406 3.86 12.37 -7.36
CA VAL A 406 4.09 11.47 -6.20
C VAL A 406 3.00 10.39 -6.08
N GLN A 407 1.99 10.39 -6.97
CA GLN A 407 0.84 9.47 -6.92
C GLN A 407 0.13 9.49 -5.56
N TYR A 408 -0.08 10.69 -5.00
CA TYR A 408 -0.69 10.86 -3.69
C TYR A 408 -2.22 11.03 -3.80
N PRO A 409 -3.07 10.14 -3.23
CA PRO A 409 -4.52 10.22 -3.42
C PRO A 409 -5.17 11.47 -2.80
N LEU A 410 -5.87 12.25 -3.61
CA LEU A 410 -6.55 13.47 -3.18
C LEU A 410 -7.80 13.18 -2.35
N ASN A 411 -7.84 13.70 -1.12
CA ASN A 411 -9.00 13.72 -0.22
C ASN A 411 -9.45 15.17 0.05
N LEU A 412 -10.59 15.38 0.72
CA LEU A 412 -11.13 16.73 0.99
C LEU A 412 -10.18 17.59 1.82
N SER A 413 -9.43 16.98 2.74
CA SER A 413 -8.40 17.69 3.51
C SER A 413 -7.31 18.32 2.64
N HIS A 414 -6.93 17.66 1.53
CA HIS A 414 -5.97 18.18 0.55
C HIS A 414 -6.55 19.37 -0.21
N ILE A 415 -7.83 19.29 -0.59
CA ILE A 415 -8.54 20.41 -1.23
C ILE A 415 -8.59 21.62 -0.28
N ALA A 416 -8.88 21.40 1.00
CA ALA A 416 -8.82 22.46 2.01
C ALA A 416 -7.40 23.05 2.11
N GLY A 417 -6.36 22.22 2.00
CA GLY A 417 -4.96 22.65 1.93
C GLY A 417 -4.70 23.55 0.72
N PHE A 418 -5.17 23.18 -0.48
CA PHE A 418 -5.05 24.02 -1.67
C PHE A 418 -5.71 25.38 -1.46
N ILE A 419 -6.92 25.42 -0.88
CA ILE A 419 -7.62 26.67 -0.59
C ILE A 419 -6.85 27.53 0.42
N ALA A 420 -6.28 26.91 1.46
CA ALA A 420 -5.44 27.61 2.43
C ALA A 420 -4.17 28.20 1.79
N VAL A 421 -3.54 27.47 0.87
CA VAL A 421 -2.37 27.95 0.11
C VAL A 421 -2.74 29.12 -0.80
N ILE A 422 -3.90 29.09 -1.47
CA ILE A 422 -4.38 30.24 -2.26
C ILE A 422 -4.48 31.49 -1.37
N GLY A 423 -5.07 31.36 -0.19
CA GLY A 423 -5.26 32.47 0.75
C GLY A 423 -3.93 33.05 1.25
N THR A 424 -3.06 32.19 1.78
CA THR A 424 -1.73 32.61 2.28
C THR A 424 -0.84 33.13 1.15
N GLY A 425 -0.93 32.55 -0.04
CA GLY A 425 -0.18 33.02 -1.20
C GLY A 425 -0.60 34.40 -1.63
N VAL A 426 -1.90 34.69 -1.73
CA VAL A 426 -2.37 36.03 -2.08
C VAL A 426 -1.96 37.05 -1.02
N ASP A 427 -1.95 36.70 0.26
CA ASP A 427 -1.46 37.57 1.34
C ASP A 427 0.01 37.96 1.11
N ASP A 428 0.87 36.99 0.78
CA ASP A 428 2.27 37.25 0.42
C ASP A 428 2.38 38.19 -0.80
N LEU A 429 1.57 37.95 -1.85
CA LEU A 429 1.58 38.79 -3.05
C LEU A 429 1.13 40.23 -2.74
N VAL A 430 0.15 40.38 -1.84
CA VAL A 430 -0.31 41.68 -1.33
C VAL A 430 0.80 42.39 -0.56
N ILE A 431 1.52 41.71 0.31
CA ILE A 431 2.67 42.27 1.04
C ILE A 431 3.74 42.78 0.05
N ILE A 432 4.06 41.99 -0.98
CA ILE A 432 5.02 42.38 -2.03
C ILE A 432 4.53 43.64 -2.76
N ALA A 433 3.28 43.65 -3.21
CA ALA A 433 2.73 44.77 -3.97
C ALA A 433 2.63 46.04 -3.12
N ASP A 434 2.11 45.97 -1.89
CA ASP A 434 1.98 47.13 -1.01
C ASP A 434 3.36 47.71 -0.67
N GLU A 435 4.36 46.89 -0.34
CA GLU A 435 5.72 47.37 -0.03
C GLU A 435 6.39 48.01 -1.26
N ILE A 436 6.23 47.43 -2.47
CA ILE A 436 6.79 48.00 -3.71
C ILE A 436 6.11 49.35 -4.05
N LEU A 437 4.79 49.44 -3.89
CA LEU A 437 3.97 50.59 -4.32
C LEU A 437 3.92 51.75 -3.31
N GLN A 438 4.28 51.55 -2.04
CA GLN A 438 3.99 52.47 -0.91
C GLN A 438 4.59 53.89 -0.96
N GLN A 439 5.42 54.26 -1.93
CA GLN A 439 6.24 55.50 -1.84
C GLN A 439 6.49 56.24 -3.18
N GLY A 440 5.59 56.13 -4.17
CA GLY A 440 5.74 56.83 -5.46
C GLY A 440 6.82 56.22 -6.37
N ASN A 441 7.09 56.87 -7.53
CA ASN A 441 7.92 56.33 -8.63
C ASN A 441 9.15 55.59 -8.12
N VAL A 442 9.24 54.30 -8.45
CA VAL A 442 10.42 53.47 -8.20
C VAL A 442 11.52 53.95 -9.14
N ALA A 443 12.19 55.04 -8.78
CA ALA A 443 13.10 55.76 -9.66
C ALA A 443 14.38 54.99 -10.01
N THR A 444 14.69 53.89 -9.31
CA THR A 444 15.85 53.03 -9.60
C THR A 444 15.62 51.58 -9.15
N GLY A 445 16.21 50.61 -9.87
CA GLY A 445 16.15 49.18 -9.52
C GLY A 445 16.75 48.82 -8.14
N ARG A 446 17.58 49.69 -7.55
CA ARG A 446 18.13 49.51 -6.19
C ARG A 446 17.06 49.68 -5.11
N VAL A 447 16.14 50.63 -5.28
CA VAL A 447 15.02 50.86 -4.34
C VAL A 447 14.06 49.68 -4.38
N PHE A 448 13.79 49.15 -5.58
CA PHE A 448 13.00 47.93 -5.76
C PHE A 448 13.59 46.75 -4.98
N GLN A 449 14.88 46.46 -5.15
CA GLN A 449 15.53 45.32 -4.49
C GLN A 449 15.50 45.43 -2.97
N SER A 450 15.66 46.64 -2.41
CA SER A 450 15.59 46.85 -0.96
C SER A 450 14.19 46.58 -0.41
N ARG A 451 13.16 47.10 -1.09
CA ARG A 451 11.75 46.91 -0.70
C ARG A 451 11.32 45.46 -0.85
N PHE A 452 11.67 44.83 -1.97
CA PHE A 452 11.41 43.42 -2.20
C PHE A 452 12.06 42.54 -1.12
N ARG A 453 13.32 42.82 -0.72
CA ARG A 453 14.00 42.09 0.35
C ARG A 453 13.27 42.22 1.70
N LYS A 454 12.76 43.41 2.02
CA LYS A 454 12.01 43.65 3.25
C LYS A 454 10.68 42.88 3.27
N ALA A 455 9.92 42.93 2.18
CA ALA A 455 8.71 42.12 2.02
C ALA A 455 9.03 40.62 2.14
N PHE A 456 10.06 40.15 1.44
CA PHE A 456 10.46 38.75 1.43
C PHE A 456 10.95 38.24 2.80
N TRP A 457 11.52 39.11 3.63
CA TRP A 457 11.86 38.76 5.02
C TRP A 457 10.62 38.46 5.87
N VAL A 458 9.56 39.28 5.73
CA VAL A 458 8.28 39.06 6.42
C VAL A 458 7.63 37.77 5.95
N ILE A 459 7.59 37.54 4.64
CA ILE A 459 7.05 36.33 4.03
C ILE A 459 7.82 35.09 4.50
N GLY A 460 9.16 35.14 4.51
CA GLY A 460 9.99 34.04 5.00
C GLY A 460 9.73 33.72 6.48
N ALA A 461 9.53 34.74 7.32
CA ALA A 461 9.17 34.54 8.72
C ALA A 461 7.77 33.91 8.89
N ALA A 462 6.78 34.37 8.13
CA ALA A 462 5.43 33.80 8.14
C ALA A 462 5.44 32.34 7.66
N ALA A 463 6.15 32.05 6.56
CA ALA A 463 6.34 30.70 6.05
C ALA A 463 6.97 29.76 7.10
N ALA A 464 8.02 30.21 7.79
CA ALA A 464 8.63 29.44 8.86
C ALA A 464 7.64 29.13 9.99
N THR A 465 6.80 30.11 10.39
CA THR A 465 5.77 29.86 11.42
C THR A 465 4.72 28.86 10.97
N THR A 466 4.27 28.92 9.70
CA THR A 466 3.30 27.97 9.16
C THR A 466 3.88 26.56 9.10
N ILE A 467 5.13 26.41 8.64
CA ILE A 467 5.81 25.10 8.58
C ILE A 467 5.93 24.50 9.99
N VAL A 468 6.38 25.29 10.96
CA VAL A 468 6.49 24.84 12.36
C VAL A 468 5.13 24.44 12.93
N ALA A 469 4.07 25.21 12.64
CA ALA A 469 2.71 24.91 13.10
C ALA A 469 2.13 23.64 12.47
N MET A 470 2.45 23.35 11.21
CA MET A 470 1.96 22.18 10.47
C MET A 470 2.78 20.91 10.73
N SER A 471 4.03 21.03 11.16
CA SER A 471 4.95 19.88 11.35
C SER A 471 4.44 18.78 12.30
N PRO A 472 3.77 19.09 13.44
CA PRO A 472 3.22 18.03 14.29
C PRO A 472 2.13 17.21 13.59
N LEU A 473 1.30 17.84 12.76
CA LEU A 473 0.22 17.16 12.03
C LEU A 473 0.77 16.18 10.98
N THR A 474 1.93 16.49 10.40
CA THR A 474 2.60 15.60 9.44
C THR A 474 3.32 14.44 10.12
N VAL A 475 3.97 14.68 11.25
CA VAL A 475 4.78 13.64 11.94
C VAL A 475 3.91 12.68 12.77
N LEU A 476 2.86 13.19 13.42
CA LEU A 476 2.00 12.37 14.27
C LEU A 476 0.94 11.57 13.49
N SER A 477 0.93 11.66 12.16
CA SER A 477 0.00 10.97 11.25
C SER A 477 -1.46 10.99 11.76
N LEU A 478 -1.98 12.19 12.03
CA LEU A 478 -3.32 12.40 12.62
C LEU A 478 -4.46 12.19 11.59
N GLY A 479 -4.40 11.09 10.83
CA GLY A 479 -5.37 10.76 9.79
C GLY A 479 -5.46 11.84 8.73
N ASP A 480 -6.68 12.29 8.42
CA ASP A 480 -6.94 13.20 7.30
C ASP A 480 -6.31 14.60 7.48
N LEU A 481 -5.96 15.01 8.72
CA LEU A 481 -5.28 16.27 9.00
C LEU A 481 -3.82 16.30 8.51
N SER A 482 -3.18 15.13 8.39
CA SER A 482 -1.81 15.02 7.87
C SER A 482 -1.73 15.50 6.41
N GLY A 483 -2.70 15.10 5.58
CA GLY A 483 -2.80 15.51 4.18
C GLY A 483 -2.95 17.01 4.00
N PHE A 484 -3.80 17.65 4.81
CA PHE A 484 -3.94 19.12 4.84
C PHE A 484 -2.60 19.81 5.16
N ALA A 485 -1.88 19.31 6.16
CA ALA A 485 -0.61 19.87 6.60
C ALA A 485 0.50 19.71 5.54
N ILE A 486 0.60 18.53 4.91
CA ILE A 486 1.57 18.25 3.83
C ILE A 486 1.35 19.22 2.67
N ILE A 487 0.12 19.34 2.16
CA ILE A 487 -0.20 20.23 1.04
C ILE A 487 0.10 21.69 1.39
N THR A 488 -0.21 22.11 2.62
CA THR A 488 0.05 23.47 3.07
C THR A 488 1.57 23.76 3.14
N ILE A 489 2.36 22.84 3.70
CA ILE A 489 3.83 22.98 3.77
C ILE A 489 4.42 23.05 2.36
N VAL A 490 4.07 22.11 1.48
CA VAL A 490 4.57 22.09 0.10
C VAL A 490 4.15 23.35 -0.64
N GLY A 491 2.91 23.81 -0.45
CA GLY A 491 2.40 25.04 -1.05
C GLY A 491 3.18 26.28 -0.60
N VAL A 492 3.41 26.43 0.70
CA VAL A 492 4.24 27.51 1.24
C VAL A 492 5.67 27.46 0.67
N LEU A 493 6.27 26.27 0.55
CA LEU A 493 7.61 26.11 -0.04
C LEU A 493 7.65 26.50 -1.52
N ILE A 494 6.75 25.96 -2.35
CA ILE A 494 6.60 26.34 -3.76
C ILE A 494 6.38 27.85 -3.87
N GLY A 495 5.59 28.39 -2.96
CA GLY A 495 5.32 29.80 -2.85
C GLY A 495 6.58 30.65 -2.70
N VAL A 496 7.24 30.46 -1.55
CA VAL A 496 8.43 31.23 -1.18
C VAL A 496 9.55 31.08 -2.21
N PHE A 497 9.79 29.87 -2.72
CA PHE A 497 10.93 29.63 -3.59
C PHE A 497 10.69 29.92 -5.08
N ILE A 498 9.44 29.80 -5.57
CA ILE A 498 9.13 29.85 -7.00
C ILE A 498 8.22 31.02 -7.33
N THR A 499 6.98 31.00 -6.84
CA THR A 499 5.92 31.87 -7.37
C THR A 499 6.02 33.30 -6.84
N ARG A 500 6.38 33.51 -5.56
CA ARG A 500 6.59 34.85 -4.97
C ARG A 500 7.76 35.59 -5.64
N PRO A 501 8.95 34.97 -5.83
CA PRO A 501 10.03 35.59 -6.60
C PRO A 501 9.65 35.90 -8.04
N ALA A 502 8.91 35.01 -8.72
CA ALA A 502 8.45 35.24 -10.09
C ALA A 502 7.47 36.43 -10.17
N TYR A 503 6.54 36.55 -9.22
CA TYR A 503 5.63 37.70 -9.14
C TYR A 503 6.38 39.02 -8.92
N GLY A 504 7.40 39.03 -8.05
CA GLY A 504 8.27 40.19 -7.87
C GLY A 504 8.90 40.64 -9.19
N ASP A 505 9.43 39.70 -9.98
CA ASP A 505 10.01 40.01 -11.30
C ASP A 505 8.94 40.51 -12.30
N ILE A 506 7.72 39.95 -12.29
CA ILE A 506 6.61 40.44 -13.14
C ILE A 506 6.25 41.88 -12.77
N LEU A 507 6.04 42.18 -11.49
CA LEU A 507 5.74 43.52 -11.01
C LEU A 507 6.85 44.52 -11.37
N ARG A 508 8.11 44.09 -11.28
CA ARG A 508 9.24 44.94 -11.68
C ARG A 508 9.09 45.41 -13.13
N HIS A 509 8.78 44.51 -14.06
CA HIS A 509 8.64 44.85 -15.48
C HIS A 509 7.38 45.69 -15.79
N LEU A 510 6.30 45.48 -15.04
CA LEU A 510 5.03 46.19 -15.29
C LEU A 510 4.94 47.56 -14.62
N VAL A 511 5.68 47.78 -13.53
CA VAL A 511 5.59 49.00 -12.71
C VAL A 511 6.81 49.91 -12.86
N VAL A 512 7.98 49.36 -13.21
CA VAL A 512 9.19 50.15 -13.45
C VAL A 512 9.32 50.36 -14.96
N SER A 513 8.99 51.57 -15.44
CA SER A 513 9.28 51.97 -16.82
C SER A 513 10.81 52.03 -17.02
N GLU A 514 11.33 51.31 -18.01
CA GLU A 514 12.69 51.48 -18.50
C GLU A 514 12.78 52.85 -19.19
N ASP A 515 13.43 53.82 -18.52
CA ASP A 515 13.98 55.03 -19.17
C ASP A 515 15.46 54.80 -19.53
#